data_AF-A0A7Y9LG00-F1
#
_entry.id   AF-A0A7Y9LG00-F1
#
_cell.length_a   1.000
_cell.length_b   1.000
_cell.length_c   1.000
_cell.angle_alpha   90.00
_cell.angle_beta   90.00
_cell.angle_gamma   90.00
#
_symmetry.space_group_name_H-M   'P 1'
#
loop_
_entity.id
_entity.type
_entity.pdbx_description
1 polymer ?
#
loop_
_entity_poly.entity_id
_entity_poly.type
_entity_poly.pdbx_seq_one_letter_code
_entity_poly.pdbx_strand_id
1 'polypeptide(L)'
;MPSPDPLTAFVEQITRNTLDSGGCTADVAARRILPGEDAWYFPRFPEHTMIVSLPELGSSLVRFIELHHHHHLAGDIWLGTWINPAIHQCYLDLITRHEDEHEALRLARLYSHAGGRKIIAICNPARRQTRQVWTD
;
A
#
# COMPACT_ATOMS: atom_id res chain seq x y z
N MET A 1 -32.79 6.71 2.97
CA MET A 1 -31.42 7.20 2.69
C MET A 1 -30.87 6.36 1.55
N PRO A 2 -30.32 6.95 0.48
CA PRO A 2 -29.64 6.16 -0.55
C PRO A 2 -28.48 5.39 0.09
N SER A 3 -28.23 4.17 -0.36
CA SER A 3 -27.01 3.43 0.01
C SER A 3 -25.81 4.29 -0.40
N PRO A 4 -24.74 4.39 0.42
CA PRO A 4 -23.51 5.03 -0.02
C PRO A 4 -23.01 4.40 -1.31
N ASP A 5 -22.36 5.20 -2.16
CA ASP A 5 -21.66 4.73 -3.35
C ASP A 5 -20.76 3.54 -2.94
N PRO A 6 -20.84 2.39 -3.64
CA PRO A 6 -19.99 1.24 -3.37
C PRO A 6 -18.50 1.55 -3.21
N LEU A 7 -17.97 2.58 -3.90
CA LEU A 7 -16.58 3.00 -3.71
C LEU A 7 -16.38 3.69 -2.35
N THR A 8 -17.30 4.56 -1.93
CA THR A 8 -17.25 5.24 -0.63
C THR A 8 -17.22 4.24 0.52
N ALA A 9 -18.12 3.26 0.52
CA ALA A 9 -18.17 2.23 1.56
C ALA A 9 -16.87 1.41 1.65
N PHE A 10 -16.25 1.12 0.50
CA PHE A 10 -14.99 0.41 0.44
C PHE A 10 -13.80 1.26 0.93
N VAL A 11 -13.74 2.54 0.56
CA VAL A 11 -12.73 3.49 1.05
C VAL A 11 -12.82 3.65 2.57
N GLU A 12 -14.03 3.75 3.13
CA GLU A 12 -14.23 3.77 4.58
C GLU A 12 -13.71 2.48 5.25
N GLN A 13 -13.93 1.33 4.62
CA GLN A 13 -13.40 0.06 5.12
C GLN A 13 -11.87 0.04 5.14
N ILE A 14 -11.22 0.49 4.06
CA ILE A 14 -9.74 0.62 4.00
C ILE A 14 -9.26 1.57 5.10
N THR A 15 -9.93 2.72 5.24
CA THR A 15 -9.58 3.75 6.23
C THR A 15 -9.63 3.19 7.64
N ARG A 16 -10.73 2.53 8.02
CA ARG A 16 -10.87 1.90 9.35
C ARG A 16 -9.79 0.85 9.59
N ASN A 17 -9.59 -0.09 8.66
CA ASN A 17 -8.55 -1.12 8.82
C ASN A 17 -7.15 -0.52 8.97
N THR A 18 -6.85 0.53 8.19
CA THR A 18 -5.56 1.24 8.26
C THR A 18 -5.36 1.88 9.63
N LEU A 19 -6.37 2.56 10.16
CA LEU A 19 -6.30 3.23 11.47
C LEU A 19 -6.22 2.22 12.62
N ASP A 20 -6.97 1.11 12.53
CA ASP A 20 -7.05 0.11 13.60
C ASP A 20 -5.79 -0.79 13.66
N SER A 21 -5.23 -1.12 12.49
CA SER A 21 -4.14 -2.10 12.37
C SER A 21 -2.79 -1.51 11.96
N GLY A 22 -2.73 -0.19 11.70
CA GLY A 22 -1.53 0.48 11.21
C GLY A 22 -1.26 0.30 9.71
N GLY A 23 -2.17 -0.34 8.98
CA GLY A 23 -2.04 -0.59 7.55
C GLY A 23 -2.93 -1.74 7.07
N CYS A 24 -3.13 -1.83 5.76
CA CYS A 24 -3.83 -2.96 5.13
C CYS A 24 -3.42 -3.11 3.66
N THR A 25 -3.77 -4.26 3.08
CA THR A 25 -3.71 -4.51 1.64
C THR A 25 -5.11 -4.65 1.09
N ALA A 26 -5.39 -3.99 -0.03
CA ALA A 26 -6.71 -3.99 -0.65
C ALA A 26 -6.60 -4.31 -2.15
N ASP A 27 -7.44 -5.25 -2.57
CA ASP A 27 -7.73 -5.54 -3.98
C ASP A 27 -8.86 -4.61 -4.41
N VAL A 28 -8.49 -3.52 -5.07
CA VAL A 28 -9.41 -2.44 -5.46
C VAL A 28 -10.38 -2.90 -6.54
N ALA A 29 -9.92 -3.73 -7.48
CA ALA A 29 -10.77 -4.27 -8.54
C ALA A 29 -11.84 -5.21 -7.98
N ALA A 30 -11.46 -6.10 -7.06
CA ALA A 30 -12.41 -7.00 -6.39
C ALA A 30 -13.12 -6.38 -5.17
N ARG A 31 -12.79 -5.13 -4.81
CA ARG A 31 -13.32 -4.39 -3.65
C ARG A 31 -13.29 -5.20 -2.35
N ARG A 32 -12.13 -5.77 -2.05
CA ARG A 32 -11.92 -6.55 -0.82
C ARG A 32 -10.60 -6.20 -0.15
N ILE A 33 -10.61 -6.26 1.18
CA ILE A 33 -9.38 -6.28 1.97
C ILE A 33 -8.78 -7.69 1.87
N LEU A 34 -7.48 -7.76 1.59
CA LEU A 34 -6.76 -9.02 1.53
C LEU A 34 -6.20 -9.36 2.92
N PRO A 35 -6.23 -10.63 3.33
CA PRO A 35 -5.51 -11.06 4.52
C PRO A 35 -4.00 -10.85 4.31
N GLY A 36 -3.28 -10.57 5.39
CA GLY A 36 -1.83 -10.57 5.36
C GLY A 36 -1.32 -11.99 5.14
N GLU A 37 -0.56 -12.19 4.07
CA GLU A 37 0.09 -13.48 3.79
C GLU A 37 1.54 -13.46 4.28
N ASP A 38 2.13 -14.65 4.40
CA ASP A 38 3.56 -14.78 4.68
C ASP A 38 4.40 -14.47 3.44
N ALA A 39 4.41 -13.19 3.08
CA ALA A 39 5.15 -12.64 1.96
C ALA A 39 5.65 -11.23 2.30
N TRP A 40 6.64 -10.78 1.55
CA TRP A 40 7.22 -9.45 1.64
C TRP A 40 6.56 -8.51 0.64
N TYR A 41 5.88 -7.49 1.14
CA TYR A 41 5.15 -6.48 0.40
C TYR A 41 6.01 -5.23 0.23
N PHE A 42 5.95 -4.64 -0.96
CA PHE A 42 6.75 -3.47 -1.31
C PHE A 42 6.14 -2.69 -2.49
N PRO A 43 6.43 -1.38 -2.61
CA PRO A 43 5.92 -0.57 -3.72
C PRO A 43 6.46 -1.07 -5.06
N ARG A 44 5.56 -1.36 -6.00
CA ARG A 44 5.88 -1.68 -7.40
C ARG A 44 6.27 -0.44 -8.19
N PHE A 45 5.61 0.68 -7.89
CA PHE A 45 5.81 1.99 -8.51
C PHE A 45 6.03 3.04 -7.41
N PRO A 46 7.23 3.10 -6.80
CA PRO A 46 7.49 3.98 -5.68
C PRO A 46 7.29 5.47 -6.04
N GLU A 47 7.50 5.87 -7.28
CA GLU A 47 7.18 7.22 -7.79
C GLU A 47 5.71 7.64 -7.57
N HIS A 48 4.80 6.68 -7.43
CA HIS A 48 3.38 6.91 -7.19
C HIS A 48 3.01 6.94 -5.71
N THR A 49 3.94 6.66 -4.78
CA THR A 49 3.67 6.70 -3.35
C THR A 49 3.18 8.08 -2.91
N MET A 50 1.98 8.13 -2.32
CA MET A 50 1.46 9.31 -1.64
C MET A 50 1.70 9.19 -0.13
N ILE A 51 2.24 10.26 0.48
CA ILE A 51 2.33 10.37 1.95
C ILE A 51 1.29 11.38 2.38
N VAL A 52 0.39 10.97 3.27
CA VAL A 52 -0.80 11.74 3.64
C VAL A 52 -0.99 11.80 5.15
N SER A 53 -1.61 12.86 5.63
CA SER A 53 -1.98 12.94 7.04
C SER A 53 -3.15 12.00 7.34
N LEU A 54 -3.24 11.50 8.59
CA LEU A 54 -4.35 10.60 8.98
C LEU A 54 -5.74 11.24 8.82
N PRO A 55 -5.95 12.54 9.11
CA PRO A 55 -7.25 13.20 8.86
C PRO A 55 -7.67 13.24 7.38
N GLU A 56 -6.70 13.24 6.46
CA GLU A 56 -6.93 13.30 5.01
C GLU A 56 -6.95 11.92 4.35
N LEU A 57 -6.80 10.83 5.11
CA LEU A 57 -6.64 9.49 4.59
C LEU A 57 -7.79 9.09 3.66
N GLY A 58 -9.04 9.30 4.08
CA GLY A 58 -10.22 8.91 3.29
C GLY A 58 -10.31 9.63 1.94
N SER A 59 -10.17 10.95 1.92
CA SER A 59 -10.20 11.73 0.67
C SER A 59 -9.00 11.43 -0.23
N SER A 60 -7.83 11.19 0.37
CA SER A 60 -6.62 10.80 -0.36
C SER A 60 -6.73 9.42 -0.97
N LEU A 61 -7.39 8.47 -0.31
CA LEU A 61 -7.66 7.14 -0.84
C LEU A 61 -8.55 7.19 -2.08
N VAL A 62 -9.62 7.99 -2.07
CA VAL A 62 -10.47 8.21 -3.26
C VAL A 62 -9.61 8.69 -4.42
N ARG A 63 -8.86 9.78 -4.20
CA ARG A 63 -7.98 10.35 -5.22
C ARG A 63 -6.92 9.37 -5.73
N PHE A 64 -6.31 8.60 -4.83
CA PHE A 64 -5.28 7.62 -5.19
C PHE A 64 -5.85 6.51 -6.07
N ILE A 65 -7.01 5.97 -5.69
CA ILE A 65 -7.71 4.93 -6.47
C ILE A 65 -8.10 5.45 -7.85
N GLU A 66 -8.63 6.67 -7.93
CA GLU A 66 -9.00 7.30 -9.21
C GLU A 66 -7.79 7.54 -10.12
N LEU A 67 -6.69 8.06 -9.56
CA LEU A 67 -5.46 8.34 -10.30
C LEU A 67 -4.82 7.07 -10.86
N HIS A 68 -4.92 5.96 -10.13
CA HIS A 68 -4.24 4.70 -10.45
C HIS A 68 -5.17 3.56 -10.86
N HIS A 69 -6.41 3.87 -11.26
CA HIS A 69 -7.44 2.88 -11.61
C HIS A 69 -6.97 1.81 -12.61
N HIS A 70 -6.12 2.18 -13.57
CA HIS A 70 -5.59 1.27 -14.58
C HIS A 70 -4.59 0.24 -14.02
N HIS A 71 -3.83 0.60 -12.97
CA HIS A 71 -2.89 -0.32 -12.33
C HIS A 71 -3.60 -1.41 -11.52
N HIS A 72 -4.77 -1.10 -10.96
CA HIS A 72 -5.56 -2.05 -10.17
C HIS A 72 -6.17 -3.19 -10.99
N LEU A 73 -6.07 -3.14 -12.32
CA LEU A 73 -6.47 -4.22 -13.22
C LEU A 73 -5.38 -5.28 -13.42
N ALA A 74 -4.14 -5.01 -12.98
CA ALA A 74 -3.05 -5.96 -13.02
C ALA A 74 -3.14 -6.93 -11.83
N GLY A 75 -3.13 -8.24 -12.09
CA GLY A 75 -3.41 -9.28 -11.09
C GLY A 75 -2.38 -9.43 -9.96
N ASP A 76 -1.27 -8.70 -10.00
CA ASP A 76 -0.17 -8.71 -9.04
C ASP A 76 0.06 -7.34 -8.36
N ILE A 77 -0.88 -6.40 -8.52
CA ILE A 77 -0.78 -5.04 -8.00
C ILE A 77 -1.99 -4.71 -7.12
N TRP A 78 -1.71 -4.32 -5.88
CA TRP A 78 -2.72 -3.98 -4.89
C TRP A 78 -2.51 -2.57 -4.34
N LEU A 79 -3.53 -2.04 -3.69
CA LEU A 79 -3.37 -0.87 -2.83
C LEU A 79 -2.79 -1.32 -1.49
N GLY A 80 -1.68 -0.71 -1.09
CA GLY A 80 -1.11 -0.84 0.25
C GLY A 80 -1.29 0.45 1.04
N THR A 81 -1.68 0.33 2.30
CA THR A 81 -1.61 1.42 3.27
C THR A 81 -0.68 1.07 4.41
N TRP A 82 0.08 2.05 4.90
CA TRP A 82 0.96 1.86 6.06
C TRP A 82 1.13 3.16 6.85
N ILE A 83 0.81 3.13 8.14
CA ILE A 83 1.07 4.24 9.05
C ILE A 83 2.52 4.15 9.51
N ASN A 84 3.32 5.17 9.14
CA ASN A 84 4.66 5.32 9.66
C ASN A 84 4.59 5.90 11.08
N PRO A 85 4.97 5.15 12.13
CA PRO A 85 4.82 5.58 13.51
C PRO A 85 5.75 6.73 13.89
N ALA A 86 6.85 6.96 13.15
CA ALA A 86 7.81 8.01 13.46
C ALA A 86 7.33 9.41 13.07
N ILE A 87 6.54 9.50 11.99
CA ILE A 87 6.06 10.79 11.44
C ILE A 87 4.54 10.93 11.49
N HIS A 88 3.83 9.92 11.99
CA HIS A 88 2.37 9.88 12.09
C HIS A 88 1.64 10.21 10.77
N GLN A 89 2.19 9.73 9.66
CA GLN A 89 1.61 9.85 8.32
C GLN A 89 1.36 8.47 7.72
N CYS A 90 0.37 8.38 6.84
CA CYS A 90 0.05 7.17 6.09
C CYS A 90 0.69 7.23 4.71
N TYR A 91 1.31 6.13 4.33
CA TYR A 91 1.78 5.87 2.98
C TYR A 91 0.66 5.17 2.23
N LEU A 92 0.41 5.59 0.99
CA LEU A 92 -0.46 4.93 0.03
C LEU A 92 0.40 4.48 -1.14
N ASP A 93 0.42 3.18 -1.39
CA ASP A 93 1.33 2.55 -2.33
C ASP A 93 0.57 1.66 -3.32
N LEU A 94 1.07 1.60 -4.55
CA LEU A 94 0.79 0.49 -5.45
C LEU A 94 1.80 -0.61 -5.13
N ILE A 95 1.36 -1.64 -4.42
CA ILE A 95 2.25 -2.67 -3.88
C ILE A 95 2.18 -3.96 -4.71
N THR A 96 3.28 -4.69 -4.67
CA THR A 96 3.35 -6.10 -5.04
C THR A 96 3.97 -6.89 -3.89
N ARG A 97 4.20 -8.19 -4.07
CA ARG A 97 4.81 -9.04 -3.04
C ARG A 97 5.69 -10.14 -3.61
N HIS A 98 6.56 -10.67 -2.75
CA HIS A 98 7.36 -11.87 -3.03
C HIS A 98 7.53 -12.70 -1.74
N GLU A 99 7.52 -14.04 -1.84
CA GLU A 99 7.61 -14.93 -0.68
C GLU A 99 9.01 -14.91 -0.04
N ASP A 100 10.05 -14.87 -0.87
CA ASP A 100 11.45 -14.76 -0.43
C ASP A 100 11.87 -13.32 -0.11
N GLU A 101 12.50 -13.13 1.05
CA GLU A 101 12.97 -11.82 1.55
C GLU A 101 14.05 -11.21 0.66
N HIS A 102 15.04 -12.02 0.24
CA HIS A 102 16.19 -11.54 -0.52
C HIS A 102 15.74 -11.05 -1.90
N GLU A 103 14.86 -11.79 -2.55
CA GLU A 103 14.31 -11.43 -3.85
C GLU A 103 13.38 -10.21 -3.74
N ALA A 104 12.56 -10.12 -2.68
CA ALA A 104 11.76 -8.93 -2.41
C ALA A 104 12.63 -7.66 -2.26
N LEU A 105 13.74 -7.75 -1.50
CA LEU A 105 14.69 -6.66 -1.34
C LEU A 105 15.36 -6.29 -2.68
N ARG A 106 15.73 -7.29 -3.49
CA ARG A 106 16.32 -7.08 -4.81
C ARG A 106 15.37 -6.33 -5.75
N LEU A 107 14.11 -6.76 -5.80
CA LEU A 107 13.06 -6.14 -6.62
C LEU A 107 12.71 -4.74 -6.12
N ALA A 108 12.57 -4.54 -4.82
CA ALA A 108 12.33 -3.22 -4.24
C ALA A 108 13.45 -2.23 -4.61
N ARG A 109 14.72 -2.64 -4.54
CA ARG A 109 15.84 -1.79 -4.98
C ARG A 109 15.78 -1.46 -6.47
N LEU A 110 15.44 -2.46 -7.30
CA LEU A 110 15.28 -2.26 -8.75
C LEU A 110 14.18 -1.22 -9.06
N TYR A 111 13.02 -1.34 -8.40
CA TYR A 111 11.90 -0.41 -8.61
C TYR A 111 12.20 0.97 -8.06
N SER A 112 12.89 1.05 -6.92
CA SER A 112 13.37 2.31 -6.36
C SER A 112 14.29 3.06 -7.32
N HIS A 113 15.23 2.34 -7.95
CA HIS A 113 16.14 2.93 -8.92
C HIS A 113 15.40 3.39 -10.19
N ALA A 114 14.49 2.57 -10.71
CA ALA A 114 13.73 2.89 -11.92
C ALA A 114 12.75 4.07 -11.72
N GLY A 115 12.07 4.12 -10.57
CA GLY A 115 11.09 5.17 -10.25
C GLY A 115 11.70 6.46 -9.70
N GLY A 116 13.01 6.48 -9.40
CA GLY A 116 13.68 7.67 -8.84
C GLY A 116 13.24 8.05 -7.42
N ARG A 117 12.46 7.21 -6.74
CA ARG A 117 12.08 7.38 -5.34
C ARG A 117 12.68 6.28 -4.49
N LYS A 118 13.30 6.67 -3.38
CA LYS A 118 13.79 5.74 -2.36
C LYS A 118 12.63 4.95 -1.74
N ILE A 119 12.63 3.63 -1.90
CA ILE A 119 11.84 2.75 -1.04
C ILE A 119 12.56 2.68 0.30
N ILE A 120 11.87 3.02 1.39
CA ILE A 120 12.48 3.08 2.72
C ILE A 120 12.30 1.78 3.50
N ALA A 121 11.29 0.97 3.15
CA ALA A 121 10.98 -0.26 3.84
C ALA A 121 10.19 -1.23 2.97
N ILE A 122 10.34 -2.53 3.27
CA ILE A 122 9.43 -3.60 2.87
C ILE A 122 8.89 -4.28 4.13
N CYS A 123 7.70 -4.87 4.07
CA CYS A 123 7.08 -5.47 5.25
C CYS A 123 6.55 -6.89 4.98
N ASN A 124 6.60 -7.74 5.99
CA ASN A 124 5.89 -9.00 6.02
C ASN A 124 4.87 -8.94 7.18
N PRO A 125 3.58 -8.75 6.89
CA PRO A 125 2.55 -8.56 7.91
C PRO A 125 2.31 -9.82 8.74
N ALA A 126 2.39 -11.02 8.14
CA ALA A 126 2.22 -12.29 8.86
C ALA A 126 3.33 -12.49 9.90
N ARG A 127 4.56 -12.10 9.58
CA ARG A 127 5.71 -12.15 10.50
C ARG A 127 5.83 -10.94 11.42
N ARG A 128 5.02 -9.89 11.20
CA ARG A 128 5.17 -8.57 11.87
C ARG A 128 6.58 -8.01 11.75
N GLN A 129 7.17 -8.15 10.57
CA GLN A 129 8.54 -7.73 10.30
C GLN A 129 8.58 -6.63 9.25
N THR A 130 9.49 -5.68 9.45
CA THR A 130 9.82 -4.65 8.48
C THR A 130 11.33 -4.69 8.24
N ARG A 131 11.75 -4.56 6.99
CA ARG A 131 13.17 -4.41 6.61
C ARG A 131 13.36 -3.06 5.94
N GLN A 132 14.38 -2.35 6.37
CA GLN A 132 14.73 -1.07 5.75
C GLN A 132 15.49 -1.33 4.45
N VAL A 133 15.10 -0.60 3.40
CA VAL A 133 15.76 -0.66 2.10
C VAL A 133 16.63 0.58 1.98
N TRP A 134 17.87 0.50 2.45
CA TRP A 134 18.86 1.52 2.17
C TRP A 134 19.33 1.32 0.73
N THR A 135 18.97 2.26 -0.15
CA THR A 135 19.66 2.47 -1.43
C THR A 135 20.73 3.52 -1.20
N ASP A 136 21.95 3.22 -1.64
CA ASP A 136 23.08 4.16 -1.70
C ASP A 136 22.88 5.20 -2.82
#